data_AF-A0A3P6NMW9-F1
#
_entry.id   AF-A0A3P6NMW9-F1
#
_cell.length_a   1.000
_cell.length_b   1.000
_cell.length_c   1.000
_cell.angle_alpha   90.00
_cell.angle_beta   90.00
_cell.angle_gamma   90.00
#
_symmetry.space_group_name_H-M   'P 1'
#
loop_
_entity.id
_entity.type
_entity.pdbx_description
1 polymer ?
#
loop_
_entity_poly.entity_id
_entity_poly.type
_entity_poly.pdbx_seq_one_letter_code
_entity_poly.pdbx_strand_id
1 'polypeptide(L)'
;MVQKANDSVSNVVLNEVSHNFTADDLRYLLPRWYDAELKKQLENAVLVDETDIMRLKETSELPKSAIKIYWKTPTEFQRLSGIFGDVFYSQGDLCSTCYNGIMHLHWRSVPLFIISLNQRFS
;
A
#
# COMPACT_ATOMS: atom_id res chain seq x y z
N MET A 1 12.08 2.47 -25.34
CA MET A 1 13.11 2.71 -24.30
C MET A 1 12.79 1.74 -23.18
N VAL A 2 13.55 0.65 -23.08
CA VAL A 2 13.29 -0.43 -22.11
C VAL A 2 13.66 0.12 -20.73
N GLN A 3 12.64 0.36 -19.90
CA GLN A 3 12.82 0.74 -18.51
C GLN A 3 13.52 -0.45 -17.85
N LYS A 4 14.81 -0.29 -17.53
CA LYS A 4 15.56 -1.26 -16.74
C LYS A 4 14.73 -1.49 -15.47
N ALA A 5 14.20 -2.69 -15.31
CA ALA A 5 13.84 -3.20 -14.00
C ALA A 5 15.15 -3.18 -13.21
N ASN A 6 15.39 -2.10 -12.47
CA ASN A 6 16.41 -2.10 -11.44
C ASN A 6 15.92 -3.15 -10.45
N ASP A 7 16.70 -4.22 -10.25
CA ASP A 7 16.37 -5.34 -9.37
C ASP A 7 16.02 -4.83 -7.96
N SER A 8 14.73 -4.54 -7.73
CA SER A 8 14.20 -3.87 -6.52
C SER A 8 14.09 -4.81 -5.32
N VAL A 9 14.59 -6.04 -5.45
CA VAL A 9 14.55 -7.07 -4.40
C VAL A 9 15.53 -6.74 -3.26
N SER A 10 16.51 -5.85 -3.48
CA SER A 10 17.52 -5.48 -2.47
C SER A 10 16.95 -4.85 -1.20
N ASN A 11 15.74 -4.28 -1.26
CA ASN A 11 15.06 -3.65 -0.12
C ASN A 11 13.96 -4.54 0.48
N VAL A 12 13.80 -5.77 0.01
CA VAL A 12 12.85 -6.73 0.60
C VAL A 12 13.44 -7.22 1.92
N VAL A 13 12.72 -6.99 3.01
CA VAL A 13 13.13 -7.40 4.35
C VAL A 13 12.81 -8.87 4.55
N LEU A 14 13.83 -9.68 4.80
CA LEU A 14 13.66 -11.09 5.18
C LEU A 14 13.16 -11.16 6.63
N ASN A 15 12.08 -11.91 6.84
CA ASN A 15 11.66 -12.25 8.19
C ASN A 15 12.60 -13.31 8.79
N GLU A 16 13.29 -12.97 9.87
CA GLU A 16 14.22 -13.86 10.58
C GLU A 16 13.57 -14.58 11.76
N VAL A 17 12.32 -14.21 12.11
CA VAL A 17 11.59 -14.78 13.24
C VAL A 17 10.70 -15.94 12.77
N SER A 18 10.89 -17.13 13.34
CA SER A 18 10.04 -18.27 13.03
C SER A 18 8.58 -18.01 13.44
N HIS A 19 7.64 -18.32 12.56
CA HIS A 19 6.21 -18.17 12.79
C HIS A 19 5.47 -19.45 12.39
N ASN A 20 4.57 -19.94 13.24
CA ASN A 20 3.84 -21.18 12.98
C ASN A 20 2.45 -20.91 12.37
N PHE A 21 2.41 -20.73 11.05
CA PHE A 21 1.15 -20.52 10.32
C PHE A 21 0.13 -21.65 10.45
N THR A 22 0.55 -22.88 10.78
CA THR A 22 -0.39 -24.01 10.94
C THR A 22 -1.21 -23.95 12.23
N ALA A 23 -0.74 -23.17 13.21
CA ALA A 23 -1.45 -22.94 14.46
C ALA A 23 -2.39 -21.72 14.40
N ASP A 24 -2.27 -20.89 13.36
CA ASP A 24 -3.08 -19.68 13.21
C ASP A 24 -4.48 -19.97 12.66
N ASP A 25 -5.44 -19.14 13.06
CA ASP A 25 -6.72 -19.04 12.37
C ASP A 25 -6.62 -18.09 11.16
N LEU A 26 -6.43 -18.67 9.97
CA LEU A 26 -6.28 -17.94 8.72
C LEU A 26 -7.63 -17.61 8.03
N ARG A 27 -8.78 -17.82 8.68
CA ARG A 27 -10.11 -17.57 8.07
C ARG A 27 -10.31 -16.10 7.66
N TYR A 28 -9.58 -15.17 8.26
CA TYR A 28 -9.60 -13.75 7.87
C TYR A 28 -9.10 -13.51 6.43
N LEU A 29 -8.39 -14.45 5.83
CA LEU A 29 -7.94 -14.40 4.43
C LEU A 29 -9.02 -14.87 3.44
N LEU A 30 -10.14 -15.44 3.91
CA LEU A 30 -11.25 -15.81 3.03
C LEU A 30 -11.88 -14.54 2.43
N PRO A 31 -12.26 -14.52 1.13
CA PRO A 31 -12.65 -13.30 0.42
C PRO A 31 -13.67 -12.43 1.17
N ARG A 32 -14.77 -13.03 1.65
CA ARG A 32 -15.81 -12.31 2.39
C ARG A 32 -15.28 -11.61 3.66
N TRP A 33 -14.38 -12.26 4.39
CA TRP A 33 -13.83 -11.71 5.64
C TRP A 33 -12.79 -10.64 5.33
N TYR A 34 -11.91 -10.92 4.36
CA TYR A 34 -10.89 -10.00 3.92
C TYR A 34 -11.49 -8.70 3.37
N ASP A 35 -12.49 -8.79 2.49
CA ASP A 35 -13.16 -7.62 1.90
C ASP A 35 -13.87 -6.77 2.95
N ALA A 36 -14.53 -7.40 3.93
CA ALA A 36 -15.22 -6.70 5.00
C ALA A 36 -14.25 -5.95 5.93
N GLU A 37 -13.13 -6.59 6.30
CA GLU A 37 -12.11 -5.96 7.15
C GLU A 37 -11.36 -4.86 6.39
N LEU A 38 -10.99 -5.09 5.12
CA LEU A 38 -10.37 -4.07 4.29
C LEU A 38 -11.28 -2.84 4.14
N LYS A 39 -12.57 -3.04 3.85
CA LYS A 39 -13.55 -1.94 3.78
C LYS A 39 -13.59 -1.14 5.08
N LYS A 40 -13.68 -1.82 6.22
CA LYS A 40 -13.68 -1.18 7.55
C LYS A 40 -12.39 -0.40 7.80
N GLN A 41 -11.22 -0.92 7.43
CA GLN A 41 -9.95 -0.21 7.57
C GLN A 41 -9.91 1.04 6.69
N LEU A 42 -10.38 0.95 5.44
CA LEU A 42 -10.47 2.08 4.53
C LEU A 42 -11.44 3.15 5.01
N GLU A 43 -12.57 2.78 5.60
CA GLU A 43 -13.54 3.72 6.20
C GLU A 43 -12.92 4.50 7.37
N ASN A 44 -12.11 3.84 8.19
CA ASN A 44 -11.46 4.46 9.35
C ASN A 44 -10.13 5.18 9.03
N ALA A 45 -9.55 4.95 7.85
CA ALA A 45 -8.31 5.60 7.43
C ALA A 45 -8.55 7.08 7.09
N VAL A 46 -7.64 7.94 7.54
CA VAL A 46 -7.66 9.38 7.28
C VAL A 46 -7.26 9.62 5.82
N LEU A 47 -8.11 10.33 5.08
CA LEU A 47 -7.78 10.77 3.73
C LEU A 47 -6.74 11.90 3.80
N VAL A 48 -5.65 11.74 3.06
CA VAL A 48 -4.59 12.74 2.93
C VAL A 48 -4.31 13.01 1.45
N ASP A 49 -3.80 14.20 1.15
CA ASP A 49 -3.24 14.52 -0.16
C ASP A 49 -1.71 14.38 -0.19
N GLU A 50 -1.12 14.55 -1.37
CA GLU A 50 0.33 14.46 -1.53
C GLU A 50 1.08 15.56 -0.75
N THR A 51 0.48 16.73 -0.56
CA THR A 51 1.09 17.84 0.20
C THR A 51 1.15 17.52 1.68
N ASP A 52 0.10 16.92 2.25
CA ASP A 52 0.09 16.40 3.61
C ASP A 52 1.19 15.35 3.83
N ILE A 53 1.37 14.43 2.87
CA ILE A 53 2.43 13.42 2.92
C ILE A 53 3.81 14.07 2.92
N MET A 54 4.04 15.05 2.05
CA MET A 54 5.33 15.75 1.97
C MET A 54 5.62 16.52 3.25
N ARG A 55 4.62 17.21 3.83
CA ARG A 55 4.74 17.86 5.13
C ARG A 55 5.11 16.86 6.22
N LEU A 56 4.39 15.74 6.31
CA LEU A 56 4.67 14.69 7.30
C LEU A 56 6.10 14.15 7.15
N LYS A 57 6.57 13.96 5.91
CA LYS A 57 7.94 13.52 5.64
C LYS A 57 8.97 14.49 6.23
N GLU A 58 8.72 15.79 6.12
CA GLU A 58 9.59 16.87 6.61
C GLU A 58 9.51 17.10 8.13
N THR A 59 8.33 17.00 8.74
CA THR A 59 8.13 17.46 10.13
C THR A 59 8.57 16.49 11.23
N SER A 60 9.17 15.34 10.90
CA SER A 60 9.43 14.22 11.86
C SER A 60 8.19 13.73 12.61
N GLU A 61 7.02 14.31 12.37
CA GLU A 61 5.76 13.90 12.96
C GLU A 61 5.38 12.52 12.41
N LEU A 62 4.89 11.67 13.31
CA LEU A 62 4.39 10.35 12.96
C LEU A 62 2.87 10.44 12.72
N PRO A 63 2.35 9.78 11.68
CA PRO A 63 0.91 9.62 11.54
C PRO A 63 0.36 8.90 12.79
N LYS A 64 -0.79 9.36 13.30
CA LYS A 64 -1.41 8.77 14.49
C LYS A 64 -2.40 7.64 14.19
N SER A 65 -2.74 7.46 12.92
CA SER A 65 -3.74 6.51 12.44
C SER A 65 -3.40 6.04 11.04
N ALA A 66 -4.11 5.01 10.58
CA ALA A 66 -4.08 4.60 9.19
C ALA A 66 -4.43 5.78 8.26
N ILE A 67 -3.77 5.83 7.11
CA ILE A 67 -3.95 6.88 6.10
C ILE A 67 -4.30 6.27 4.75
N LYS A 68 -5.07 7.00 3.96
CA LYS A 68 -5.38 6.64 2.57
C LYS A 68 -5.15 7.82 1.64
N ILE A 69 -4.67 7.52 0.44
CA ILE A 69 -4.44 8.48 -0.62
C ILE A 69 -4.93 7.89 -1.95
N TYR A 70 -5.47 8.75 -2.80
CA TYR A 70 -6.03 8.37 -4.08
C TYR A 70 -5.10 8.76 -5.24
N TRP A 71 -5.09 7.94 -6.29
CA TRP A 71 -4.41 8.25 -7.55
C TRP A 71 -5.33 7.98 -8.74
N LYS A 72 -5.19 8.75 -9.81
CA LYS A 72 -6.00 8.64 -11.03
C LYS A 72 -5.20 8.16 -12.22
N THR A 73 -3.94 8.60 -12.32
CA THR A 73 -3.08 8.31 -13.46
C THR A 73 -1.90 7.40 -13.08
N PRO A 74 -1.38 6.60 -14.02
CA PRO A 74 -0.17 5.81 -13.77
C PRO A 74 1.03 6.66 -13.31
N THR A 75 1.14 7.91 -13.80
CA THR A 75 2.19 8.86 -13.39
C THR A 75 2.04 9.29 -11.93
N GLU A 76 0.82 9.56 -11.47
CA GLU A 76 0.56 9.85 -10.05
C GLU A 76 0.89 8.64 -9.17
N PHE A 77 0.50 7.43 -9.60
CA PHE A 77 0.84 6.21 -8.88
C PHE A 77 2.35 6.01 -8.76
N GLN A 78 3.09 6.21 -9.86
CA GLN A 78 4.55 6.12 -9.87
C GLN A 78 5.20 7.15 -8.93
N ARG A 79 4.71 8.39 -8.94
CA ARG A 79 5.22 9.45 -8.05
C ARG A 79 4.96 9.12 -6.58
N LEU A 80 3.73 8.71 -6.24
CA LEU A 80 3.38 8.32 -4.88
C LEU A 80 4.19 7.10 -4.42
N SER A 81 4.33 6.07 -5.25
CA SER A 81 5.15 4.90 -4.92
C SER A 81 6.60 5.28 -4.59
N GLY A 82 7.18 6.21 -5.35
CA GLY A 82 8.54 6.70 -5.07
C GLY A 82 8.68 7.42 -3.73
N ILE A 83 7.62 8.09 -3.23
CA ILE A 83 7.63 8.72 -1.91
C ILE A 83 7.78 7.66 -0.79
N PHE A 84 7.22 6.47 -1.00
CA PHE A 84 7.12 5.41 0.01
C PHE A 84 8.16 4.30 -0.15
N GLY A 85 9.29 4.58 -0.81
CA GLY A 85 10.43 3.66 -0.90
C GLY A 85 10.49 2.85 -2.19
N ASP A 86 9.98 3.41 -3.29
CA ASP A 86 10.11 2.84 -4.64
C ASP A 86 9.54 1.42 -4.75
N VAL A 87 8.35 1.21 -4.18
CA VAL A 87 7.62 -0.07 -4.28
C VAL A 87 7.11 -0.22 -5.72
N PHE A 88 8.00 -0.66 -6.60
CA PHE A 88 7.73 -0.92 -8.00
C PHE A 88 7.62 -2.41 -8.22
N TYR A 89 6.39 -2.86 -8.43
CA TYR A 89 6.18 -4.03 -9.27
C TYR A 89 4.91 -3.77 -10.07
N SER A 90 5.06 -3.51 -11.37
CA SER A 90 3.95 -3.44 -12.32
C SER A 90 4.22 -4.36 -13.49
N GLN A 91 3.41 -5.41 -13.65
CA GLN A 91 3.38 -6.19 -14.88
C GLN A 91 2.21 -5.73 -15.72
N GLY A 92 2.48 -5.08 -16.86
CA GLY A 92 1.43 -4.62 -17.78
C GLY A 92 0.44 -3.62 -17.15
N ASP A 93 0.95 -2.55 -16.52
CA ASP A 93 0.17 -1.49 -15.85
C ASP A 93 -0.63 -1.93 -14.60
N LEU A 94 -0.57 -3.20 -14.21
CA LEU A 94 -1.16 -3.71 -12.97
C LEU A 94 -0.14 -3.62 -11.84
N CYS A 95 -0.48 -2.90 -10.78
CA CYS A 95 0.24 -2.94 -9.51
C CYS A 95 0.22 -4.36 -8.94
N SER A 96 1.37 -5.00 -8.84
CA SER A 96 1.46 -6.44 -8.56
C SER A 96 1.26 -6.81 -7.09
N THR A 97 1.38 -5.84 -6.16
CA THR A 97 1.06 -6.03 -4.73
C THR A 97 -0.34 -5.52 -4.40
N CYS A 98 -1.09 -5.06 -5.40
CA CYS A 98 -2.42 -4.53 -5.19
C CYS A 98 -3.47 -5.64 -5.15
N TYR A 99 -4.43 -5.49 -4.24
CA TYR A 99 -5.68 -6.22 -4.25
C TYR A 99 -6.81 -5.26 -4.59
N ASN A 100 -7.57 -5.54 -5.66
CA ASN A 100 -8.58 -4.62 -6.19
C ASN A 100 -8.04 -3.17 -6.21
N GLY A 101 -6.98 -2.90 -6.99
CA GLY A 101 -6.46 -1.54 -7.19
C GLY A 101 -6.02 -0.77 -5.93
N ILE A 102 -5.89 -1.45 -4.78
CA ILE A 102 -5.44 -0.90 -3.51
C ILE A 102 -4.08 -1.51 -3.21
N MET A 103 -3.06 -0.65 -3.11
CA MET A 103 -1.77 -1.03 -2.54
C MET A 103 -1.82 -0.76 -1.03
N HIS A 104 -1.52 -1.79 -0.23
CA HIS A 104 -1.47 -1.69 1.22
C HIS A 104 -0.02 -1.86 1.69
N LEU A 105 0.49 -0.86 2.41
CA LEU A 105 1.85 -0.83 2.94
C LEU A 105 1.82 -0.34 4.40
N HIS A 106 2.94 -0.52 5.11
CA HIS A 106 3.19 0.21 6.35
C HIS A 106 4.12 1.38 6.06
N TRP A 107 3.73 2.58 6.49
CA TRP A 107 4.58 3.77 6.41
C TRP A 107 4.65 4.44 7.78
N ARG A 108 5.87 4.62 8.30
CA ARG A 108 6.09 5.19 9.65
C ARG A 108 5.23 4.52 10.73
N SER A 109 5.17 3.19 10.68
CA SER A 109 4.45 2.32 11.62
C SER A 109 2.92 2.40 11.60
N VAL A 110 2.31 3.07 10.61
CA VAL A 110 0.85 3.00 10.38
C VAL A 110 0.53 2.35 9.03
N PRO A 111 -0.68 1.78 8.88
CA PRO A 111 -1.18 1.37 7.57
C PRO A 111 -1.31 2.56 6.61
N LEU A 112 -0.86 2.37 5.38
CA LEU A 112 -1.02 3.28 4.26
C LEU A 112 -1.72 2.55 3.12
N PHE A 113 -2.79 3.16 2.61
CA PHE A 113 -3.55 2.68 1.46
C PHE A 113 -3.38 3.63 0.28
N ILE A 114 -2.86 3.14 -0.85
CA ILE A 114 -2.75 3.89 -2.11
C ILE A 114 -3.77 3.32 -3.09
N ILE A 115 -4.82 4.09 -3.39
CA ILE A 115 -6.06 3.59 -3.97
C ILE A 115 -6.29 4.19 -5.35
N SER A 116 -6.54 3.35 -6.35
CA SER A 116 -6.92 3.83 -7.68
C SER A 116 -8.31 4.45 -7.66
N LEU A 117 -8.50 5.67 -8.16
CA LEU A 117 -9.82 6.31 -8.34
C LEU A 117 -10.66 5.64 -9.42
N ASN A 118 -10.02 4.86 -10.29
CA ASN A 118 -10.71 4.10 -11.32
C ASN A 118 -11.30 2.78 -10.76
N GLN A 119 -11.07 2.48 -9.49
CA GLN A 119 -11.77 1.42 -8.77
C GLN A 119 -13.25 1.76 -8.61
N ARG A 120 -14.10 0.90 -9.15
CA ARG A 120 -15.51 0.85 -8.78
C ARG A 120 -15.61 -0.13 -7.62
N PHE A 121 -15.91 0.35 -6.42
CA PHE A 121 -16.45 -0.52 -5.37
C PHE A 121 -17.87 -0.89 -5.82
N SER A 122 -18.01 -2.05 -6.47
CA SER A 122 -19.29 -2.66 -6.81
C SER A 122 -19.74 -3.61 -5.72
#